data_AF-A0A5J4TFH2-F1
#
_entry.id   AF-A0A5J4TFH2-F1
#
_cell.length_a   1.000
_cell.length_b   1.000
_cell.length_c   1.000
_cell.angle_alpha   90.00
_cell.angle_beta   90.00
_cell.angle_gamma   90.00
#
_symmetry.space_group_name_H-M   'P 1'
#
loop_
_entity.id
_entity.type
_entity.pdbx_description
1 polymer ?
#
loop_
_entity_poly.entity_id
_entity_poly.type
_entity_poly.pdbx_seq_one_letter_code
_entity_poly.pdbx_strand_id
1 'polypeptide(L)'
;GNGGAIYIEIDFTSQFEFKIIDALIQQCEAKSNTSRDVPPTGYGGGIFLTGNGDYDISSKRLDLKGMKIYGNSADKAGQSLYVAMTQLAEWCRTGIAGEYAKGNYSDGISNQIELQGIQVDQTTFKYYSSIQINEQQNYLDEYWIVDRNEYYVQDSGSDDWLCTSSNPCKTNLPLDNTHLSTILIKSVGRFNITGKAVFYLINFIMESTGYQNFPGIYGLSSVAEIELEDCQFNMQNAGSQIGKCFINLQIGGNHIVTNLNTKDISSEENIIKVNFNDAGSLSISNSQFENITKIGSYAVGGVINALLTYESNRLDITNCQFTTCKAQNTWGGAVYAEIQRSNAQITLSHTQIIQCEAQKGG
;
A
#
# COMPACT_ATOMS: atom_id res chain seq x y z
N GLY A 1 28.01 -2.14 -17.40
CA GLY A 1 27.11 -2.76 -18.38
C GLY A 1 25.69 -2.47 -18.00
N ASN A 2 24.73 -3.06 -18.72
CA ASN A 2 23.33 -3.06 -18.31
C ASN A 2 23.00 -4.36 -17.59
N GLY A 3 22.04 -4.34 -16.66
CA GLY A 3 21.63 -5.53 -15.94
C GLY A 3 22.70 -5.98 -14.96
N GLY A 4 22.88 -5.26 -13.86
CA GLY A 4 23.97 -5.52 -12.91
C GLY A 4 23.95 -6.94 -12.32
N ALA A 5 22.76 -7.55 -12.21
CA ALA A 5 22.60 -8.98 -11.96
C ALA A 5 22.30 -9.76 -13.23
N ILE A 6 21.30 -9.32 -14.00
CA ILE A 6 20.72 -10.07 -15.11
C ILE A 6 20.51 -9.16 -16.32
N TYR A 7 21.07 -9.57 -17.46
CA TYR A 7 20.76 -8.99 -18.77
C TYR A 7 19.96 -10.01 -19.60
N ILE A 8 18.81 -9.59 -20.12
CA ILE A 8 17.90 -10.44 -20.91
C ILE A 8 17.65 -9.77 -22.26
N GLU A 9 17.84 -10.53 -23.33
CA GLU A 9 17.44 -10.18 -24.69
C GLU A 9 16.50 -11.28 -25.23
N ILE A 10 15.24 -10.92 -25.51
CA ILE A 10 14.19 -11.84 -25.95
C ILE A 10 13.80 -11.56 -27.41
N ASP A 11 13.63 -12.61 -28.20
CA ASP A 11 12.85 -12.52 -29.43
C ASP A 11 11.37 -12.75 -29.08
N PHE A 12 10.60 -11.67 -28.98
CA PHE A 12 9.19 -11.71 -28.58
C PHE A 12 8.28 -12.36 -29.62
N THR A 13 8.76 -12.57 -30.85
CA THR A 13 8.02 -13.32 -31.89
C THR A 13 8.15 -14.83 -31.73
N SER A 14 9.14 -15.28 -30.95
CA SER A 14 9.40 -16.69 -30.71
C SER A 14 8.65 -17.21 -29.47
N GLN A 15 8.55 -18.53 -29.33
CA GLN A 15 8.06 -19.12 -28.10
C GLN A 15 9.13 -19.04 -27.01
N PHE A 16 8.91 -18.22 -25.98
CA PHE A 16 9.76 -18.14 -24.80
C PHE A 16 8.96 -18.29 -23.50
N GLU A 17 9.65 -18.43 -22.38
CA GLU A 17 9.10 -18.21 -21.05
C GLU A 17 10.20 -17.68 -20.14
N PHE A 18 9.93 -16.58 -19.42
CA PHE A 18 10.81 -16.04 -18.39
C PHE A 18 9.97 -15.64 -17.18
N LYS A 19 10.18 -16.36 -16.08
CA LYS A 19 9.42 -16.15 -14.84
C LYS A 19 10.33 -16.12 -13.63
N ILE A 20 10.11 -15.16 -12.75
CA ILE A 20 10.70 -15.12 -11.41
C ILE A 20 9.64 -15.57 -10.41
N ILE A 21 9.84 -16.76 -9.84
CA ILE A 21 8.91 -17.35 -8.86
C ILE A 21 9.20 -16.83 -7.44
N ASP A 22 10.47 -16.84 -7.03
CA ASP A 22 10.97 -16.21 -5.81
C ASP A 22 12.48 -15.99 -5.99
N ALA A 23 12.92 -14.74 -6.10
CA ALA A 23 14.33 -14.41 -6.21
C ALA A 23 14.66 -13.09 -5.51
N LEU A 24 15.77 -13.07 -4.78
CA LEU A 24 16.34 -11.87 -4.18
C LEU A 24 17.40 -11.28 -5.11
N ILE A 25 17.21 -10.02 -5.52
CA ILE A 25 18.15 -9.24 -6.32
C ILE A 25 18.54 -8.02 -5.50
N GLN A 26 19.73 -8.06 -4.92
CA GLN A 26 20.16 -7.11 -3.91
C GLN A 26 21.58 -6.63 -4.19
N GLN A 27 21.83 -5.33 -3.98
CA GLN A 27 23.15 -4.71 -4.08
C GLN A 27 23.88 -4.95 -5.42
N CYS A 28 23.12 -5.08 -6.51
CA CYS A 28 23.64 -5.21 -7.86
C CYS A 28 23.86 -3.84 -8.50
N GLU A 29 24.87 -3.70 -9.38
CA GLU A 29 25.27 -2.40 -9.92
C GLU A 29 25.44 -2.40 -11.45
N ALA A 30 24.76 -1.49 -12.15
CA ALA A 30 24.91 -1.26 -13.60
C ALA A 30 25.73 0.00 -13.89
N LYS A 31 26.98 -0.20 -14.34
CA LYS A 31 27.92 0.90 -14.66
C LYS A 31 27.86 1.36 -16.10
N SER A 32 27.84 2.67 -16.31
CA SER A 32 27.95 3.31 -17.61
C SER A 32 29.39 3.35 -18.10
N ASN A 33 29.58 3.32 -19.42
CA ASN A 33 30.85 3.52 -20.08
C ASN A 33 30.80 4.82 -20.90
N THR A 34 31.26 5.91 -20.31
CA THR A 34 31.28 7.23 -20.95
C THR A 34 32.20 7.31 -22.18
N SER A 35 33.12 6.35 -22.36
CA SER A 35 33.98 6.27 -23.55
C SER A 35 33.36 5.49 -24.72
N ARG A 36 32.31 4.69 -24.45
CA ARG A 36 31.58 3.87 -25.44
C ARG A 36 30.11 3.74 -25.03
N ASP A 37 29.29 4.70 -25.47
CA ASP A 37 27.85 4.76 -25.16
C ASP A 37 26.98 4.13 -26.26
N VAL A 38 27.58 3.39 -27.20
CA VAL A 38 26.87 2.62 -28.22
C VAL A 38 27.36 1.16 -28.17
N PRO A 39 26.52 0.20 -27.75
CA PRO A 39 25.17 0.42 -27.22
C PRO A 39 25.17 1.15 -25.86
N PRO A 40 24.06 1.82 -25.49
CA PRO A 40 23.94 2.55 -24.22
C PRO A 40 24.19 1.65 -23.01
N THR A 41 24.83 2.19 -21.98
CA THR A 41 25.21 1.45 -20.77
C THR A 41 24.84 2.18 -19.47
N GLY A 42 24.66 1.42 -18.38
CA GLY A 42 24.35 1.95 -17.05
C GLY A 42 22.87 1.88 -16.68
N TYR A 43 22.12 0.97 -17.31
CA TYR A 43 20.68 0.79 -17.09
C TYR A 43 20.37 -0.54 -16.40
N GLY A 44 19.39 -0.56 -15.49
CA GLY A 44 18.92 -1.77 -14.84
C GLY A 44 19.93 -2.35 -13.84
N GLY A 45 20.04 -1.76 -12.65
CA GLY A 45 21.04 -2.16 -11.66
C GLY A 45 20.88 -3.61 -11.19
N GLY A 46 19.65 -4.08 -11.08
CA GLY A 46 19.34 -5.51 -10.97
C GLY A 46 19.19 -6.16 -12.35
N ILE A 47 18.12 -5.84 -13.04
CA ILE A 47 17.71 -6.45 -14.30
C ILE A 47 17.68 -5.40 -15.41
N PHE A 48 18.24 -5.74 -16.57
CA PHE A 48 17.95 -5.07 -17.82
C PHE A 48 17.29 -6.06 -18.77
N LEU A 49 16.07 -5.74 -19.23
CA LEU A 49 15.29 -6.58 -20.14
C LEU A 49 15.07 -5.84 -21.45
N THR A 50 15.36 -6.48 -22.56
CA THR A 50 15.09 -5.94 -23.89
C THR A 50 14.68 -7.05 -24.86
N GLY A 51 14.20 -6.67 -26.04
CA GLY A 51 13.89 -7.64 -27.07
C GLY A 51 13.40 -7.02 -28.39
N ASN A 52 13.32 -7.86 -29.41
CA ASN A 52 12.77 -7.52 -30.71
C ASN A 52 11.40 -8.16 -30.91
N GLY A 53 10.56 -7.53 -31.73
CA GLY A 53 9.18 -7.96 -31.96
C GLY A 53 8.22 -7.54 -30.86
N ASP A 54 6.94 -7.79 -31.08
CA ASP A 54 5.88 -7.42 -30.15
C ASP A 54 5.55 -8.58 -29.20
N TYR A 55 5.61 -8.30 -27.90
CA TYR A 55 5.22 -9.27 -26.88
C TYR A 55 3.72 -9.55 -26.92
N ASP A 56 3.36 -10.83 -27.06
CA ASP A 56 1.99 -11.29 -26.86
C ASP A 56 1.63 -11.29 -25.37
N ILE A 57 0.95 -10.22 -24.95
CA ILE A 57 0.47 -10.00 -23.59
C ILE A 57 -0.43 -11.15 -23.09
N SER A 58 -1.23 -11.75 -23.97
CA SER A 58 -2.16 -12.82 -23.60
C SER A 58 -1.44 -14.09 -23.14
N SER A 59 -0.17 -14.24 -23.54
CA SER A 59 0.64 -15.42 -23.26
C SER A 59 1.07 -15.53 -21.79
N LYS A 60 1.18 -14.41 -21.06
CA LYS A 60 1.67 -14.32 -19.67
C LYS A 60 3.01 -15.06 -19.45
N ARG A 61 3.86 -15.07 -20.47
CA ARG A 61 5.16 -15.76 -20.49
C ARG A 61 6.29 -14.93 -19.88
N LEU A 62 6.07 -13.64 -19.68
CA LEU A 62 6.97 -12.74 -18.95
C LEU A 62 6.35 -12.34 -17.60
N ASP A 63 6.87 -12.89 -16.50
CA ASP A 63 6.34 -12.73 -15.14
C ASP A 63 7.46 -12.47 -14.12
N LEU A 64 7.57 -11.25 -13.61
CA LEU A 64 8.57 -10.87 -12.60
C LEU A 64 8.01 -10.77 -11.19
N LYS A 65 6.77 -11.19 -10.93
CA LYS A 65 6.08 -10.94 -9.66
C LYS A 65 6.81 -11.46 -8.42
N GLY A 66 7.58 -12.54 -8.56
CA GLY A 66 8.32 -13.15 -7.45
C GLY A 66 9.66 -12.48 -7.13
N MET A 67 10.03 -11.40 -7.82
CA MET A 67 11.30 -10.72 -7.54
C MET A 67 11.21 -9.84 -6.28
N LYS A 68 12.27 -9.88 -5.49
CA LYS A 68 12.51 -8.99 -4.35
C LYS A 68 13.76 -8.18 -4.63
N ILE A 69 13.60 -6.86 -4.77
CA ILE A 69 14.65 -5.92 -5.15
C ILE A 69 15.03 -5.03 -3.97
N TYR A 70 16.34 -4.94 -3.65
CA TYR A 70 16.82 -4.10 -2.54
C TYR A 70 18.19 -3.50 -2.80
N GLY A 71 18.31 -2.18 -2.70
CA GLY A 71 19.60 -1.48 -2.71
C GLY A 71 20.44 -1.72 -3.97
N ASN A 72 19.81 -2.00 -5.10
CA ASN A 72 20.47 -2.06 -6.40
C ASN A 72 20.78 -0.64 -6.88
N SER A 73 21.75 -0.49 -7.79
CA SER A 73 22.08 0.80 -8.36
C SER A 73 22.41 0.77 -9.84
N ALA A 74 22.04 1.82 -10.56
CA ALA A 74 22.35 2.02 -11.98
C ALA A 74 22.84 3.46 -12.20
N ASP A 75 23.92 3.62 -12.96
CA ASP A 75 24.51 4.92 -13.28
C ASP A 75 23.53 5.86 -14.03
N LYS A 76 22.55 5.29 -14.76
CA LYS A 76 21.62 6.04 -15.60
C LYS A 76 20.17 5.97 -15.13
N ALA A 77 19.53 4.79 -15.22
CA ALA A 77 18.11 4.64 -14.92
C ALA A 77 17.74 3.18 -14.63
N GLY A 78 16.63 3.00 -13.90
CA GLY A 78 16.16 1.70 -13.44
C GLY A 78 17.14 1.14 -12.41
N GLN A 79 17.12 1.69 -11.18
CA GLN A 79 18.05 1.25 -10.13
C GLN A 79 17.94 -0.25 -9.91
N SER A 80 16.73 -0.82 -10.01
CA SER A 80 16.51 -2.26 -9.96
C SER A 80 16.12 -2.87 -11.29
N LEU A 81 15.17 -2.28 -12.03
CA LEU A 81 14.70 -2.81 -13.32
C LEU A 81 14.71 -1.72 -14.37
N TYR A 82 15.29 -2.05 -15.53
CA TYR A 82 15.10 -1.27 -16.75
C TYR A 82 14.60 -2.14 -17.89
N VAL A 83 13.54 -1.70 -18.57
CA VAL A 83 12.93 -2.45 -19.68
C VAL A 83 12.89 -1.64 -20.98
N ALA A 84 13.39 -2.20 -22.07
CA ALA A 84 13.31 -1.64 -23.42
C ALA A 84 12.58 -2.61 -24.36
N MET A 85 11.27 -2.42 -24.53
CA MET A 85 10.43 -3.21 -25.44
C MET A 85 9.25 -2.36 -25.96
N THR A 86 8.71 -2.70 -27.14
CA THR A 86 7.60 -1.95 -27.75
C THR A 86 6.33 -1.97 -26.90
N GLN A 87 5.92 -3.17 -26.45
CA GLN A 87 4.68 -3.41 -25.68
C GLN A 87 4.81 -3.18 -24.17
N LEU A 88 5.73 -2.31 -23.73
CA LEU A 88 6.03 -2.09 -22.31
C LEU A 88 4.81 -1.59 -21.53
N ALA A 89 4.08 -0.60 -22.05
CA ALA A 89 2.92 -0.05 -21.36
C ALA A 89 1.80 -1.08 -21.21
N GLU A 90 1.55 -1.87 -22.26
CA GLU A 90 0.55 -2.93 -22.26
C GLU A 90 0.93 -4.07 -21.31
N TRP A 91 2.21 -4.46 -21.27
CA TRP A 91 2.70 -5.43 -20.31
C TRP A 91 2.54 -4.94 -18.87
N CYS A 92 2.88 -3.67 -18.59
CA CYS A 92 2.67 -3.04 -17.28
C CYS A 92 1.19 -2.94 -16.88
N ARG A 93 0.27 -2.81 -17.84
CA ARG A 93 -1.18 -2.80 -17.61
C ARG A 93 -1.78 -4.19 -17.44
N THR A 94 -1.00 -5.24 -17.69
CA THR A 94 -1.51 -6.61 -17.60
C THR A 94 -1.70 -7.01 -16.14
N GLY A 95 -2.85 -7.62 -15.83
CA GLY A 95 -3.19 -7.97 -14.46
C GLY A 95 -3.72 -6.79 -13.66
N ILE A 96 -3.39 -6.73 -12.37
CA ILE A 96 -3.81 -5.64 -11.46
C ILE A 96 -2.58 -4.83 -11.07
N ALA A 97 -2.60 -3.52 -11.34
CA ALA A 97 -1.60 -2.55 -10.89
C ALA A 97 -0.15 -3.05 -11.02
N GLY A 98 0.27 -3.37 -12.25
CA GLY A 98 1.66 -3.74 -12.55
C GLY A 98 2.12 -5.12 -12.04
N GLU A 99 1.22 -6.03 -11.66
CA GLU A 99 1.57 -7.28 -10.96
C GLU A 99 2.70 -8.10 -11.61
N TYR A 100 2.80 -8.15 -12.94
CA TYR A 100 3.84 -8.92 -13.65
C TYR A 100 5.19 -8.21 -13.73
N ALA A 101 5.26 -6.92 -13.44
CA ALA A 101 6.47 -6.10 -13.57
C ALA A 101 7.06 -5.67 -12.22
N LYS A 102 6.22 -5.50 -11.18
CA LYS A 102 6.58 -4.74 -9.98
C LYS A 102 7.39 -5.49 -8.91
N GLY A 103 7.29 -6.82 -8.82
CA GLY A 103 7.91 -7.56 -7.72
C GLY A 103 7.40 -7.09 -6.35
N ASN A 104 8.32 -6.72 -5.46
CA ASN A 104 8.03 -6.11 -4.14
C ASN A 104 7.98 -4.56 -4.16
N TYR A 105 7.89 -3.91 -5.32
CA TYR A 105 7.63 -2.46 -5.39
C TYR A 105 6.20 -2.14 -4.94
N SER A 106 6.07 -1.12 -4.08
CA SER A 106 4.80 -0.64 -3.54
C SER A 106 4.45 0.75 -4.07
N ASP A 107 3.31 0.88 -4.74
CA ASP A 107 2.77 2.12 -5.32
C ASP A 107 2.71 3.25 -4.28
N GLY A 108 3.25 4.42 -4.61
CA GLY A 108 3.26 5.59 -3.72
C GLY A 108 4.21 5.51 -2.52
N ILE A 109 4.93 4.39 -2.35
CA ILE A 109 5.86 4.15 -1.24
C ILE A 109 7.29 3.96 -1.76
N SER A 110 7.46 3.06 -2.74
CA SER A 110 8.76 2.80 -3.37
C SER A 110 9.21 3.97 -4.23
N ASN A 111 10.53 4.17 -4.34
CA ASN A 111 11.08 5.24 -5.15
C ASN A 111 10.88 4.92 -6.65
N GLN A 112 10.25 5.82 -7.39
CA GLN A 112 9.90 5.61 -8.81
C GLN A 112 11.11 5.29 -9.70
N ILE A 113 12.32 5.74 -9.32
CA ILE A 113 13.55 5.45 -10.06
C ILE A 113 13.95 3.96 -10.04
N GLU A 114 13.34 3.15 -9.17
CA GLU A 114 13.62 1.71 -9.08
C GLU A 114 13.25 0.98 -10.37
N LEU A 115 12.10 1.32 -10.95
CA LEU A 115 11.52 0.65 -12.11
C LEU A 115 11.28 1.65 -13.25
N GLN A 116 12.10 1.57 -14.28
CA GLN A 116 12.04 2.48 -15.43
C GLN A 116 12.07 1.70 -16.75
N GLY A 117 11.70 2.34 -17.84
CA GLY A 117 11.76 1.72 -19.15
C GLY A 117 11.34 2.63 -20.28
N ILE A 118 11.44 2.12 -21.49
CA ILE A 118 11.21 2.86 -22.73
C ILE A 118 10.49 1.97 -23.75
N GLN A 119 9.50 2.54 -24.45
CA GLN A 119 8.66 1.83 -25.43
C GLN A 119 9.33 1.71 -26.81
N VAL A 120 10.53 1.13 -26.86
CA VAL A 120 11.25 0.88 -28.11
C VAL A 120 11.85 -0.53 -28.12
N ASP A 121 12.02 -1.11 -29.30
CA ASP A 121 12.69 -2.39 -29.43
C ASP A 121 14.21 -2.30 -29.17
N GLN A 122 14.81 -3.48 -29.04
CA GLN A 122 16.23 -3.70 -28.85
C GLN A 122 17.06 -3.04 -29.97
N THR A 123 16.67 -3.20 -31.24
CA THR A 123 17.43 -2.60 -32.37
C THR A 123 17.46 -1.08 -32.31
N THR A 124 16.38 -0.45 -31.88
CA THR A 124 16.25 0.99 -31.74
C THR A 124 17.02 1.49 -30.52
N PHE A 125 16.84 0.84 -29.36
CA PHE A 125 17.52 1.19 -28.12
C PHE A 125 19.05 1.20 -28.27
N LYS A 126 19.61 0.23 -29.01
CA LYS A 126 21.06 0.10 -29.26
C LYS A 126 21.71 1.36 -29.86
N TYR A 127 20.94 2.20 -30.54
CA TYR A 127 21.44 3.39 -31.24
C TYR A 127 20.96 4.71 -30.64
N TYR A 128 20.17 4.68 -29.57
CA TYR A 128 19.77 5.91 -28.89
C TYR A 128 20.91 6.49 -28.08
N SER A 129 21.02 7.81 -28.07
CA SER A 129 21.86 8.52 -27.10
C SER A 129 21.22 8.54 -25.72
N SER A 130 22.03 8.75 -24.68
CA SER A 130 21.55 9.01 -23.32
C SER A 130 20.46 10.10 -23.26
N ILE A 131 20.53 11.13 -24.13
CA ILE A 131 19.54 12.22 -24.19
C ILE A 131 18.20 11.69 -24.72
N GLN A 132 18.21 10.98 -25.85
CA GLN A 132 16.99 10.41 -26.43
C GLN A 132 16.31 9.42 -25.49
N ILE A 133 17.09 8.64 -24.74
CA ILE A 133 16.56 7.73 -23.73
C ILE A 133 15.89 8.52 -22.61
N ASN A 134 16.57 9.53 -22.05
CA ASN A 134 16.03 10.33 -20.96
C ASN A 134 14.75 11.10 -21.35
N GLU A 135 14.62 11.52 -22.61
CA GLU A 135 13.44 12.21 -23.13
C GLU A 135 12.23 11.29 -23.36
N GLN A 136 12.45 9.98 -23.53
CA GLN A 136 11.40 9.03 -23.93
C GLN A 136 11.10 7.94 -22.90
N GLN A 137 12.01 7.70 -21.96
CA GLN A 137 11.77 6.74 -20.89
C GLN A 137 10.69 7.24 -19.92
N ASN A 138 10.10 6.31 -19.19
CA ASN A 138 9.14 6.60 -18.15
C ASN A 138 9.36 5.70 -16.92
N TYR A 139 8.77 6.09 -15.79
CA TYR A 139 8.61 5.20 -14.65
C TYR A 139 7.55 4.16 -14.97
N LEU A 140 7.72 2.92 -14.50
CA LEU A 140 6.80 1.86 -14.90
C LEU A 140 5.43 1.98 -14.22
N ASP A 141 5.37 2.59 -13.04
CA ASP A 141 4.15 2.84 -12.28
C ASP A 141 3.17 3.81 -12.96
N GLU A 142 3.70 4.71 -13.79
CA GLU A 142 2.94 5.59 -14.68
C GLU A 142 2.06 4.83 -15.68
N TYR A 143 2.41 3.58 -15.98
CA TYR A 143 1.62 2.73 -16.88
C TYR A 143 0.57 1.88 -16.17
N TRP A 144 0.67 1.67 -14.86
CA TRP A 144 -0.18 0.73 -14.11
C TRP A 144 -1.63 1.20 -13.97
N ILE A 145 -1.86 2.52 -13.98
CA ILE A 145 -3.15 3.13 -13.72
C ILE A 145 -3.61 3.92 -14.96
N VAL A 146 -4.61 3.39 -15.67
CA VAL A 146 -5.19 4.04 -16.88
C VAL A 146 -6.12 5.21 -16.50
N ASP A 147 -6.75 5.13 -15.33
CA ASP A 147 -7.60 6.19 -14.76
C ASP A 147 -6.90 6.83 -13.56
N ARG A 148 -5.83 7.60 -13.82
CA ARG A 148 -5.44 8.59 -12.84
C ARG A 148 -6.51 9.67 -12.88
N ASN A 149 -7.35 9.73 -11.86
CA ASN A 149 -7.90 11.02 -11.47
C ASN A 149 -6.68 11.93 -11.31
N GLU A 150 -6.50 12.90 -12.21
CA GLU A 150 -5.47 13.92 -12.05
C GLU A 150 -5.78 14.63 -10.72
N TYR A 151 -5.12 14.17 -9.66
CA TYR A 151 -5.21 14.81 -8.37
C TYR A 151 -4.41 16.11 -8.50
N TYR A 152 -5.12 17.21 -8.68
CA TYR A 152 -4.50 18.53 -8.76
C TYR A 152 -3.99 18.91 -7.37
N VAL A 153 -2.77 18.50 -7.03
CA VAL A 153 -2.15 18.71 -5.70
C VAL A 153 -0.76 19.35 -5.87
N GLN A 154 -0.37 20.27 -4.96
CA GLN A 154 0.98 20.85 -4.89
C GLN A 154 1.27 21.38 -3.48
N ASP A 155 2.54 21.56 -3.09
CA ASP A 155 2.90 21.95 -1.71
C ASP A 155 2.38 23.34 -1.32
N SER A 156 2.23 24.22 -2.32
CA SER A 156 1.64 25.56 -2.19
C SER A 156 0.13 25.61 -2.41
N GLY A 157 -0.54 24.45 -2.49
CA GLY A 157 -1.98 24.36 -2.69
C GLY A 157 -2.80 24.81 -1.46
N SER A 158 -4.13 24.79 -1.59
CA SER A 158 -5.05 25.11 -0.48
C SER A 158 -5.75 23.86 0.05
N ASP A 159 -6.27 23.94 1.28
CA ASP A 159 -7.11 22.89 1.88
C ASP A 159 -8.60 23.09 1.51
N ASP A 160 -8.90 23.66 0.35
CA ASP A 160 -10.28 23.88 -0.11
C ASP A 160 -10.97 22.57 -0.48
N TRP A 161 -12.31 22.58 -0.43
CA TRP A 161 -13.16 21.41 -0.67
C TRP A 161 -12.95 20.71 -2.03
N LEU A 162 -12.50 21.44 -3.06
CA LEU A 162 -12.32 20.91 -4.41
C LEU A 162 -11.04 21.44 -5.03
N CYS A 163 -10.31 20.52 -5.66
CA CYS A 163 -9.02 20.81 -6.28
C CYS A 163 -9.12 20.65 -7.79
N THR A 164 -8.55 21.62 -8.50
CA THR A 164 -8.55 21.73 -9.96
C THR A 164 -7.14 22.09 -10.43
N SER A 165 -6.85 21.93 -11.72
CA SER A 165 -5.54 22.33 -12.28
C SER A 165 -5.19 23.79 -11.99
N SER A 166 -6.20 24.65 -11.90
CA SER A 166 -6.07 26.08 -11.57
C SER A 166 -6.03 26.38 -10.07
N ASN A 167 -6.54 25.50 -9.22
CA ASN A 167 -6.54 25.63 -7.76
C ASN A 167 -6.23 24.27 -7.12
N PRO A 168 -4.95 23.90 -7.08
CA PRO A 168 -4.54 22.59 -6.56
C PRO A 168 -4.67 22.52 -5.04
N CYS A 169 -5.01 21.32 -4.55
CA CYS A 169 -4.98 20.91 -3.15
C CYS A 169 -3.58 21.05 -2.59
N LYS A 170 -3.48 21.36 -1.31
CA LYS A 170 -2.21 21.28 -0.59
C LYS A 170 -1.76 19.82 -0.49
N THR A 171 -0.56 19.48 -0.95
CA THR A 171 0.06 18.18 -0.68
C THR A 171 0.56 18.10 0.75
N ASN A 172 0.50 16.90 1.32
CA ASN A 172 1.13 16.55 2.58
C ASN A 172 2.16 15.45 2.33
N LEU A 173 3.09 15.71 1.40
CA LEU A 173 4.17 14.77 1.09
C LEU A 173 5.14 14.71 2.27
N PRO A 174 5.55 13.51 2.72
CA PRO A 174 6.63 13.38 3.68
C PRO A 174 7.88 14.07 3.15
N LEU A 175 8.51 14.93 3.97
CA LEU A 175 9.78 15.60 3.62
C LEU A 175 10.90 14.59 3.33
N ASP A 176 10.78 13.37 3.88
CA ASP A 176 11.56 12.18 3.58
C ASP A 176 10.77 10.90 3.98
N ASN A 177 11.32 9.72 3.63
CA ASN A 177 10.70 8.42 3.93
C ASN A 177 10.83 8.00 5.42
N THR A 178 11.09 8.93 6.35
CA THR A 178 11.26 8.63 7.78
C THR A 178 10.37 9.46 8.70
N HIS A 179 9.80 10.56 8.21
CA HIS A 179 8.98 11.46 8.99
C HIS A 179 7.48 11.28 8.74
N LEU A 180 6.70 11.26 9.83
CA LEU A 180 5.24 11.18 9.76
C LEU A 180 4.64 12.52 9.34
N SER A 181 3.83 12.51 8.28
CA SER A 181 2.93 13.62 7.94
C SER A 181 1.70 13.60 8.84
N THR A 182 1.23 14.76 9.30
CA THR A 182 0.08 14.82 10.21
C THR A 182 -1.21 15.12 9.46
N ILE A 183 -2.26 14.34 9.71
CA ILE A 183 -3.63 14.61 9.25
C ILE A 183 -4.52 14.85 10.47
N LEU A 184 -5.07 16.06 10.60
CA LEU A 184 -6.11 16.36 11.59
C LEU A 184 -7.48 16.05 10.99
N ILE A 185 -8.10 14.97 11.46
CA ILE A 185 -9.48 14.63 11.12
C ILE A 185 -10.42 15.40 12.04
N LYS A 186 -11.17 16.34 11.46
CA LYS A 186 -12.16 17.17 12.16
C LYS A 186 -13.34 16.34 12.67
N SER A 187 -14.07 16.88 13.65
CA SER A 187 -15.23 16.20 14.28
C SER A 187 -16.33 15.73 13.33
N VAL A 188 -16.48 16.41 12.21
CA VAL A 188 -17.41 16.07 11.12
C VAL A 188 -16.70 15.47 9.89
N GLY A 189 -15.38 15.41 9.92
CA GLY A 189 -14.53 14.91 8.85
C GLY A 189 -14.35 13.40 8.90
N ARG A 190 -14.14 12.79 7.72
CA ARG A 190 -13.83 11.37 7.55
C ARG A 190 -13.31 11.09 6.14
N PHE A 191 -12.62 9.98 5.96
CA PHE A 191 -12.28 9.43 4.65
C PHE A 191 -13.32 8.38 4.24
N ASN A 192 -14.03 8.63 3.13
CA ASN A 192 -14.97 7.68 2.55
C ASN A 192 -14.29 6.93 1.41
N ILE A 193 -14.01 5.65 1.60
CA ILE A 193 -13.26 4.83 0.63
C ILE A 193 -14.21 3.86 -0.07
N THR A 194 -14.29 3.96 -1.39
CA THR A 194 -15.09 3.08 -2.26
C THR A 194 -14.25 2.26 -3.24
N GLY A 195 -12.99 2.65 -3.47
CA GLY A 195 -11.97 1.91 -4.23
C GLY A 195 -10.73 1.68 -3.37
N LYS A 196 -9.52 1.83 -3.93
CA LYS A 196 -8.26 1.69 -3.18
C LYS A 196 -7.78 3.02 -2.59
N ALA A 197 -7.37 3.01 -1.33
CA ALA A 197 -6.68 4.11 -0.66
C ALA A 197 -5.50 3.59 0.17
N VAL A 198 -4.34 4.21 -0.01
CA VAL A 198 -3.10 3.90 0.72
C VAL A 198 -2.73 5.11 1.58
N PHE A 199 -2.47 4.87 2.86
CA PHE A 199 -1.97 5.84 3.81
C PHE A 199 -0.62 5.34 4.33
N TYR A 200 0.44 6.10 4.06
CA TYR A 200 1.80 5.76 4.41
C TYR A 200 2.45 6.88 5.21
N LEU A 201 3.13 6.53 6.30
CA LEU A 201 3.78 7.50 7.20
C LEU A 201 2.85 8.63 7.66
N ILE A 202 1.63 8.30 8.07
CA ILE A 202 0.66 9.29 8.55
C ILE A 202 0.47 9.21 10.05
N ASN A 203 0.60 10.34 10.73
CA ASN A 203 0.08 10.56 12.08
C ASN A 203 -1.34 11.14 11.99
N PHE A 204 -2.35 10.28 12.16
CA PHE A 204 -3.74 10.69 12.23
C PHE A 204 -4.07 11.24 13.61
N ILE A 205 -4.61 12.45 13.65
CA ILE A 205 -5.07 13.11 14.86
C ILE A 205 -6.58 13.29 14.76
N MET A 206 -7.34 12.67 15.66
CA MET A 206 -8.78 12.93 15.79
C MET A 206 -9.00 14.21 16.61
N GLU A 207 -9.68 15.19 16.03
CA GLU A 207 -10.09 16.41 16.72
C GLU A 207 -10.97 16.07 17.93
N SER A 208 -10.82 16.79 19.04
CA SER A 208 -11.57 16.52 20.28
C SER A 208 -12.52 17.65 20.69
N THR A 209 -12.76 18.62 19.81
CA THR A 209 -13.54 19.83 20.13
C THR A 209 -15.06 19.62 20.02
N GLY A 210 -15.51 18.45 19.55
CA GLY A 210 -16.92 18.09 19.40
C GLY A 210 -17.14 16.57 19.42
N TYR A 211 -18.41 16.17 19.50
CA TYR A 211 -18.79 14.76 19.50
C TYR A 211 -18.55 14.13 18.12
N GLN A 212 -17.64 13.15 18.06
CA GLN A 212 -17.24 12.48 16.81
C GLN A 212 -18.31 11.48 16.37
N ASN A 213 -19.22 11.89 15.49
CA ASN A 213 -20.31 11.04 15.00
C ASN A 213 -19.92 10.10 13.86
N PHE A 214 -18.73 10.27 13.29
CA PHE A 214 -18.25 9.53 12.13
C PHE A 214 -16.94 8.82 12.43
N PRO A 215 -16.68 7.67 11.77
CA PRO A 215 -15.37 7.06 11.84
C PRO A 215 -14.32 7.91 11.12
N GLY A 216 -13.04 7.79 11.50
CA GLY A 216 -11.95 8.48 10.81
C GLY A 216 -11.79 8.02 9.35
N ILE A 217 -11.77 6.71 9.13
CA ILE A 217 -11.68 6.05 7.83
C ILE A 217 -12.84 5.06 7.70
N TYR A 218 -13.56 5.15 6.59
CA TYR A 218 -14.76 4.38 6.35
C TYR A 218 -14.70 3.64 5.00
N GLY A 219 -14.63 2.31 5.04
CA GLY A 219 -14.82 1.44 3.87
C GLY A 219 -16.30 1.24 3.55
N LEU A 220 -16.75 1.75 2.41
CA LEU A 220 -18.16 1.86 2.00
C LEU A 220 -18.56 0.95 0.84
N SER A 221 -17.69 0.03 0.41
CA SER A 221 -17.89 -0.81 -0.76
C SER A 221 -17.30 -2.20 -0.54
N SER A 222 -17.82 -3.22 -1.23
CA SER A 222 -17.26 -4.57 -1.24
C SER A 222 -15.94 -4.68 -2.01
N VAL A 223 -15.60 -3.65 -2.81
CA VAL A 223 -14.31 -3.51 -3.50
C VAL A 223 -13.41 -2.45 -2.88
N ALA A 224 -13.77 -1.93 -1.70
CA ALA A 224 -12.90 -0.99 -1.01
C ALA A 224 -11.62 -1.70 -0.57
N GLU A 225 -10.47 -1.05 -0.77
CA GLU A 225 -9.17 -1.51 -0.30
C GLU A 225 -8.56 -0.36 0.50
N ILE A 226 -8.25 -0.62 1.77
CA ILE A 226 -7.67 0.38 2.67
C ILE A 226 -6.37 -0.22 3.16
N GLU A 227 -5.28 0.49 2.87
CA GLU A 227 -3.92 0.08 3.22
C GLU A 227 -3.32 1.17 4.10
N LEU A 228 -3.01 0.83 5.35
CA LEU A 228 -2.26 1.68 6.27
C LEU A 228 -0.89 1.04 6.49
N GLU A 229 0.17 1.82 6.28
CA GLU A 229 1.55 1.40 6.51
C GLU A 229 2.30 2.47 7.29
N ASP A 230 2.99 2.05 8.36
CA ASP A 230 3.80 2.91 9.22
C ASP A 230 3.05 4.15 9.75
N CYS A 231 1.80 3.95 10.18
CA CYS A 231 0.92 5.02 10.63
C CYS A 231 0.81 5.10 12.16
N GLN A 232 0.40 6.27 12.65
CA GLN A 232 0.02 6.49 14.04
C GLN A 232 -1.41 7.00 14.12
N PHE A 233 -2.11 6.65 15.19
CA PHE A 233 -3.42 7.22 15.51
C PHE A 233 -3.45 7.77 16.93
N ASN A 234 -3.75 9.07 17.05
CA ASN A 234 -3.71 9.81 18.29
C ASN A 234 -4.95 10.70 18.46
N MET A 235 -5.26 11.04 19.71
CA MET A 235 -6.23 12.08 20.03
C MET A 235 -5.57 13.46 20.05
N GLN A 236 -6.30 14.50 19.63
CA GLN A 236 -5.80 15.88 19.66
C GLN A 236 -5.43 16.34 21.08
N ASN A 237 -6.23 15.98 22.08
CA ASN A 237 -6.00 16.33 23.47
C ASN A 237 -6.05 15.07 24.35
N ALA A 238 -5.13 14.96 25.30
CA ALA A 238 -5.10 13.86 26.26
C ALA A 238 -6.41 13.76 27.05
N GLY A 239 -6.90 12.54 27.27
CA GLY A 239 -8.17 12.27 27.96
C GLY A 239 -9.42 12.55 27.13
N SER A 240 -9.28 13.00 25.89
CA SER A 240 -10.41 13.16 24.98
C SER A 240 -10.98 11.83 24.52
N GLN A 241 -12.25 11.85 24.13
CA GLN A 241 -12.99 10.67 23.71
C GLN A 241 -13.32 10.71 22.22
N ILE A 242 -13.30 9.54 21.58
CA ILE A 242 -13.84 9.35 20.24
C ILE A 242 -15.29 8.87 20.38
N GLY A 243 -16.24 9.58 19.78
CA GLY A 243 -17.65 9.16 19.74
C GLY A 243 -17.93 7.93 18.85
N LYS A 244 -17.03 7.63 17.90
CA LYS A 244 -17.04 6.46 17.01
C LYS A 244 -15.69 5.71 17.04
N CYS A 245 -15.26 5.18 15.91
CA CYS A 245 -14.05 4.37 15.71
C CYS A 245 -13.06 5.06 14.78
N PHE A 246 -11.81 4.58 14.75
CA PHE A 246 -10.84 5.08 13.76
C PHE A 246 -11.12 4.48 12.39
N ILE A 247 -11.22 3.16 12.29
CA ILE A 247 -11.47 2.44 11.03
C ILE A 247 -12.79 1.69 11.14
N ASN A 248 -13.70 1.93 10.19
CA ASN A 248 -14.95 1.16 10.05
C ASN A 248 -15.03 0.50 8.68
N LEU A 249 -15.10 -0.82 8.65
CA LEU A 249 -15.19 -1.64 7.43
C LEU A 249 -16.55 -2.35 7.43
N GLN A 250 -17.53 -1.86 6.67
CA GLN A 250 -18.95 -2.24 6.86
C GLN A 250 -19.53 -3.16 5.77
N ILE A 251 -18.77 -3.53 4.74
CA ILE A 251 -19.28 -4.36 3.64
C ILE A 251 -18.41 -5.58 3.40
N GLY A 252 -17.22 -5.37 2.86
CA GLY A 252 -16.27 -6.41 2.46
C GLY A 252 -14.97 -5.73 2.05
N GLY A 253 -14.28 -6.28 1.05
CA GLY A 253 -13.03 -5.70 0.54
C GLY A 253 -11.79 -6.27 1.22
N ASN A 254 -10.61 -5.96 0.66
CA ASN A 254 -9.33 -6.48 1.14
C ASN A 254 -8.51 -5.35 1.75
N HIS A 255 -8.33 -5.40 3.06
CA HIS A 255 -7.73 -4.32 3.82
C HIS A 255 -6.46 -4.77 4.53
N ILE A 256 -5.50 -3.85 4.64
CA ILE A 256 -4.19 -4.08 5.25
C ILE A 256 -3.92 -2.95 6.23
N VAL A 257 -3.53 -3.32 7.45
CA VAL A 257 -3.07 -2.39 8.49
C VAL A 257 -1.74 -2.93 9.01
N THR A 258 -0.65 -2.27 8.67
CA THR A 258 0.70 -2.69 9.05
C THR A 258 1.41 -1.59 9.81
N ASN A 259 2.04 -1.95 10.93
CA ASN A 259 2.77 -1.02 11.80
C ASN A 259 1.94 0.21 12.23
N LEU A 260 0.67 -0.01 12.57
CA LEU A 260 -0.17 1.02 13.18
C LEU A 260 0.10 1.09 14.69
N ASN A 261 0.52 2.25 15.17
CA ASN A 261 0.76 2.49 16.59
C ASN A 261 -0.31 3.42 17.17
N THR A 262 -1.01 2.93 18.18
CA THR A 262 -2.13 3.63 18.84
C THR A 262 -1.97 3.54 20.35
N LYS A 263 -2.05 4.67 21.06
CA LYS A 263 -1.93 4.70 22.52
C LYS A 263 -2.83 5.72 23.21
N ASP A 264 -3.17 5.43 24.46
CA ASP A 264 -3.82 6.37 25.39
C ASP A 264 -5.17 6.91 24.87
N ILE A 265 -6.00 6.03 24.30
CA ILE A 265 -7.29 6.40 23.70
C ILE A 265 -8.44 5.96 24.58
N SER A 266 -9.39 6.86 24.81
CA SER A 266 -10.73 6.52 25.28
C SER A 266 -11.75 6.66 24.13
N SER A 267 -12.61 5.67 23.93
CA SER A 267 -13.56 5.67 22.80
C SER A 267 -14.90 5.06 23.16
N GLU A 268 -15.98 5.61 22.60
CA GLU A 268 -17.34 5.08 22.72
C GLU A 268 -17.51 3.77 21.91
N GLU A 269 -16.84 3.68 20.76
CA GLU A 269 -16.73 2.46 19.94
C GLU A 269 -15.29 1.91 19.92
N ASN A 270 -15.05 0.88 19.10
CA ASN A 270 -13.75 0.24 18.92
C ASN A 270 -12.76 1.15 18.18
N ILE A 271 -11.47 0.83 18.14
CA ILE A 271 -10.54 1.52 17.23
C ILE A 271 -10.79 1.02 15.80
N ILE A 272 -10.89 -0.30 15.63
CA ILE A 272 -11.15 -0.95 14.34
C ILE A 272 -12.43 -1.76 14.43
N LYS A 273 -13.34 -1.52 13.49
CA LYS A 273 -14.60 -2.25 13.37
C LYS A 273 -14.66 -2.94 12.02
N VAL A 274 -14.91 -4.25 12.06
CA VAL A 274 -15.10 -5.11 10.90
C VAL A 274 -16.50 -5.66 10.96
N ASN A 275 -17.32 -5.33 9.98
CA ASN A 275 -18.63 -5.89 9.77
C ASN A 275 -18.72 -6.32 8.32
N PHE A 276 -18.18 -7.49 8.02
CA PHE A 276 -18.20 -8.02 6.66
C PHE A 276 -19.52 -8.76 6.44
N ASN A 277 -20.39 -8.16 5.62
CA ASN A 277 -21.62 -8.77 5.11
C ASN A 277 -21.47 -9.34 3.69
N ASP A 278 -20.37 -9.00 3.01
CA ASP A 278 -19.89 -9.59 1.76
C ASP A 278 -18.50 -10.21 1.94
N ALA A 279 -17.93 -10.79 0.87
CA ALA A 279 -16.56 -11.28 0.86
C ALA A 279 -15.57 -10.15 1.22
N GLY A 280 -14.65 -10.45 2.13
CA GLY A 280 -13.69 -9.46 2.61
C GLY A 280 -12.66 -10.02 3.57
N SER A 281 -11.51 -9.36 3.64
CA SER A 281 -10.40 -9.68 4.50
C SER A 281 -9.82 -8.44 5.17
N LEU A 282 -9.36 -8.60 6.41
CA LEU A 282 -8.52 -7.61 7.09
C LEU A 282 -7.27 -8.32 7.62
N SER A 283 -6.10 -7.85 7.19
CA SER A 283 -4.81 -8.24 7.76
C SER A 283 -4.28 -7.10 8.63
N ILE A 284 -4.02 -7.39 9.91
CA ILE A 284 -3.38 -6.47 10.85
C ILE A 284 -2.03 -7.07 11.23
N SER A 285 -0.94 -6.36 10.95
CA SER A 285 0.40 -6.86 11.20
C SER A 285 1.30 -5.83 11.90
N ASN A 286 2.23 -6.32 12.72
CA ASN A 286 3.28 -5.52 13.36
C ASN A 286 2.77 -4.27 14.12
N SER A 287 1.53 -4.29 14.59
CA SER A 287 0.83 -3.11 15.13
C SER A 287 0.76 -3.15 16.66
N GLN A 288 0.71 -1.98 17.30
CA GLN A 288 0.65 -1.83 18.75
C GLN A 288 -0.56 -1.01 19.19
N PHE A 289 -1.28 -1.54 20.17
CA PHE A 289 -2.44 -0.91 20.81
C PHE A 289 -2.21 -0.89 22.33
N GLU A 290 -1.95 0.28 22.89
CA GLU A 290 -1.60 0.45 24.30
C GLU A 290 -2.60 1.34 25.05
N ASN A 291 -3.02 0.92 26.24
CA ASN A 291 -3.87 1.73 27.12
C ASN A 291 -5.15 2.26 26.42
N ILE A 292 -5.83 1.39 25.68
CA ILE A 292 -7.07 1.71 24.98
C ILE A 292 -8.26 1.36 25.87
N THR A 293 -9.12 2.32 26.19
CA THR A 293 -10.33 2.08 26.97
C THR A 293 -11.58 2.38 26.15
N LYS A 294 -12.31 1.33 25.78
CA LYS A 294 -13.65 1.47 25.22
C LYS A 294 -14.66 1.67 26.36
N ILE A 295 -15.25 2.86 26.42
CA ILE A 295 -16.17 3.32 27.47
C ILE A 295 -17.65 3.19 27.10
N GLY A 296 -17.99 3.15 25.80
CA GLY A 296 -19.38 3.19 25.37
C GLY A 296 -20.14 1.88 25.58
N SER A 297 -21.43 1.96 25.90
CA SER A 297 -22.24 0.79 26.30
C SER A 297 -22.86 -0.01 25.15
N TYR A 298 -22.86 0.53 23.92
CA TYR A 298 -23.61 -0.05 22.78
C TYR A 298 -22.80 -1.00 21.91
N ALA A 299 -21.50 -0.74 21.71
CA ALA A 299 -20.64 -1.59 20.88
C ALA A 299 -19.94 -2.69 21.70
N VAL A 300 -19.62 -3.82 21.05
CA VAL A 300 -18.91 -4.96 21.65
C VAL A 300 -17.42 -4.92 21.30
N GLY A 301 -16.55 -5.57 22.10
CA GLY A 301 -15.10 -5.57 21.91
C GLY A 301 -14.43 -4.32 22.45
N GLY A 302 -13.12 -4.37 22.73
CA GLY A 302 -12.32 -3.21 23.14
C GLY A 302 -11.74 -2.49 21.94
N VAL A 303 -10.55 -2.90 21.50
CA VAL A 303 -9.83 -2.32 20.37
C VAL A 303 -10.45 -2.73 19.03
N ILE A 304 -10.75 -4.03 18.88
CA ILE A 304 -11.28 -4.60 17.63
C ILE A 304 -12.64 -5.25 17.90
N ASN A 305 -13.58 -4.99 17.01
CA ASN A 305 -14.83 -5.73 16.91
C ASN A 305 -14.97 -6.29 15.51
N ALA A 306 -15.01 -7.62 15.38
CA ALA A 306 -15.08 -8.30 14.10
C ALA A 306 -16.31 -9.21 14.00
N LEU A 307 -17.19 -8.90 13.05
CA LEU A 307 -18.34 -9.71 12.66
C LEU A 307 -18.09 -10.25 11.26
N LEU A 308 -17.89 -11.57 11.15
CA LEU A 308 -17.61 -12.27 9.90
C LEU A 308 -18.86 -13.05 9.49
N THR A 309 -19.66 -12.48 8.58
CA THR A 309 -21.00 -12.99 8.23
C THR A 309 -21.09 -13.59 6.81
N TYR A 310 -19.94 -13.69 6.13
CA TYR A 310 -19.75 -14.32 4.83
C TYR A 310 -18.70 -15.45 4.90
N GLU A 311 -18.86 -16.53 4.11
CA GLU A 311 -18.02 -17.74 4.22
C GLU A 311 -16.53 -17.53 3.90
N SER A 312 -16.24 -16.59 3.01
CA SER A 312 -14.87 -16.24 2.62
C SER A 312 -14.22 -15.19 3.52
N ASN A 313 -14.89 -14.76 4.59
CA ASN A 313 -14.34 -13.73 5.45
C ASN A 313 -13.08 -14.17 6.20
N ARG A 314 -12.13 -13.25 6.30
CA ARG A 314 -10.83 -13.45 6.95
C ARG A 314 -10.48 -12.27 7.85
N LEU A 315 -10.01 -12.55 9.05
CA LEU A 315 -9.32 -11.60 9.90
C LEU A 315 -8.01 -12.23 10.37
N ASP A 316 -6.90 -11.67 9.93
CA ASP A 316 -5.57 -12.14 10.32
C ASP A 316 -4.89 -11.07 11.18
N ILE A 317 -4.46 -11.45 12.38
CA ILE A 317 -3.75 -10.59 13.33
C ILE A 317 -2.39 -11.25 13.61
N THR A 318 -1.32 -10.62 13.16
CA THR A 318 0.04 -11.19 13.18
C THR A 318 1.05 -10.24 13.79
N ASN A 319 1.93 -10.74 14.67
CA ASN A 319 2.99 -9.94 15.30
C ASN A 319 2.47 -8.65 15.98
N CYS A 320 1.25 -8.66 16.50
CA CYS A 320 0.66 -7.48 17.14
C CYS A 320 0.84 -7.51 18.67
N GLN A 321 0.70 -6.35 19.30
CA GLN A 321 0.65 -6.24 20.76
C GLN A 321 -0.56 -5.42 21.19
N PHE A 322 -1.36 -5.99 22.09
CA PHE A 322 -2.45 -5.33 22.79
C PHE A 322 -2.09 -5.28 24.27
N THR A 323 -1.83 -4.09 24.80
CA THR A 323 -1.42 -3.90 26.20
C THR A 323 -2.44 -3.03 26.90
N THR A 324 -2.87 -3.44 28.10
CA THR A 324 -3.77 -2.67 28.99
C THR A 324 -5.08 -2.19 28.34
N CYS A 325 -5.60 -2.95 27.37
CA CYS A 325 -6.84 -2.60 26.66
C CYS A 325 -8.10 -3.02 27.46
N LYS A 326 -9.07 -2.13 27.59
CA LYS A 326 -10.25 -2.32 28.43
C LYS A 326 -11.54 -2.13 27.65
N ALA A 327 -12.53 -2.98 27.90
CA ALA A 327 -13.87 -2.87 27.33
C ALA A 327 -14.93 -2.84 28.45
N GLN A 328 -15.54 -1.66 28.64
CA GLN A 328 -16.60 -1.48 29.64
C GLN A 328 -17.93 -2.06 29.15
N ASN A 329 -18.69 -2.66 30.07
CA ASN A 329 -20.03 -3.21 29.89
C ASN A 329 -20.19 -4.23 28.76
N THR A 330 -19.10 -4.87 28.33
CA THR A 330 -19.09 -5.71 27.12
C THR A 330 -18.09 -6.85 27.17
N TRP A 331 -18.04 -7.65 26.10
CA TRP A 331 -17.15 -8.80 25.90
C TRP A 331 -15.91 -8.42 25.07
N GLY A 332 -14.80 -9.13 25.28
CA GLY A 332 -13.55 -9.03 24.52
C GLY A 332 -12.75 -7.76 24.83
N GLY A 333 -11.80 -7.83 25.77
CA GLY A 333 -11.09 -6.63 26.28
C GLY A 333 -10.18 -5.97 25.25
N ALA A 334 -9.54 -6.78 24.40
CA ALA A 334 -8.77 -6.32 23.25
C ALA A 334 -9.55 -6.55 21.95
N VAL A 335 -9.96 -7.79 21.71
CA VAL A 335 -10.65 -8.21 20.48
C VAL A 335 -11.95 -8.91 20.86
N TYR A 336 -13.05 -8.51 20.24
CA TYR A 336 -14.25 -9.32 20.11
C TYR A 336 -14.37 -9.80 18.67
N ALA A 337 -14.73 -11.07 18.52
CA ALA A 337 -14.83 -11.73 17.23
C ALA A 337 -16.04 -12.67 17.21
N GLU A 338 -16.84 -12.57 16.15
CA GLU A 338 -18.00 -13.43 15.91
C GLU A 338 -17.96 -13.99 14.50
N ILE A 339 -17.95 -15.32 14.39
CA ILE A 339 -17.96 -16.06 13.13
C ILE A 339 -19.36 -16.65 12.93
N GLN A 340 -20.12 -16.12 11.97
CA GLN A 340 -21.51 -16.54 11.73
C GLN A 340 -21.67 -17.52 10.56
N ARG A 341 -20.62 -17.76 9.77
CA ARG A 341 -20.65 -18.68 8.61
C ARG A 341 -19.59 -19.76 8.72
N SER A 342 -19.94 -20.96 8.24
CA SER A 342 -18.97 -22.01 8.00
C SER A 342 -17.91 -21.52 7.01
N ASN A 343 -16.64 -21.85 7.27
CA ASN A 343 -15.44 -21.46 6.51
C ASN A 343 -14.88 -20.07 6.76
N ALA A 344 -15.58 -19.13 7.42
CA ALA A 344 -14.96 -17.88 7.84
C ALA A 344 -13.87 -18.15 8.90
N GLN A 345 -12.78 -17.41 8.86
CA GLN A 345 -11.59 -17.71 9.66
C GLN A 345 -11.05 -16.45 10.32
N ILE A 346 -10.50 -16.67 11.51
CA ILE A 346 -9.76 -15.69 12.26
C ILE A 346 -8.45 -16.35 12.67
N THR A 347 -7.33 -15.72 12.31
CA THR A 347 -6.00 -16.21 12.64
C THR A 347 -5.33 -15.22 13.56
N LEU A 348 -4.87 -15.69 14.73
CA LEU A 348 -3.97 -14.93 15.59
C LEU A 348 -2.62 -15.64 15.58
N SER A 349 -1.56 -14.96 15.15
CA SER A 349 -0.21 -15.52 15.13
C SER A 349 0.78 -14.55 15.78
N HIS A 350 1.70 -15.07 16.60
CA HIS A 350 2.79 -14.29 17.22
C HIS A 350 2.31 -12.99 17.92
N THR A 351 1.09 -12.97 18.43
CA THR A 351 0.43 -11.78 18.96
C THR A 351 0.33 -11.84 20.47
N GLN A 352 0.65 -10.73 21.14
CA GLN A 352 0.62 -10.61 22.60
C GLN A 352 -0.62 -9.83 23.03
N ILE A 353 -1.36 -10.37 24.00
CA ILE A 353 -2.51 -9.69 24.63
C ILE A 353 -2.24 -9.68 26.13
N ILE A 354 -1.87 -8.51 26.66
CA ILE A 354 -1.27 -8.35 27.99
C ILE A 354 -2.14 -7.40 28.81
N GLN A 355 -2.63 -7.87 29.95
CA GLN A 355 -3.40 -7.06 30.92
C GLN A 355 -4.66 -6.40 30.32
N CYS A 356 -5.28 -7.05 29.34
CA CYS A 356 -6.55 -6.59 28.78
C CYS A 356 -7.74 -7.09 29.60
N GLU A 357 -8.80 -6.30 29.71
CA GLU A 357 -9.94 -6.56 30.58
C GLU A 357 -11.27 -6.31 29.85
N ALA A 358 -12.23 -7.22 30.03
CA ALA A 358 -13.63 -7.00 29.62
C ALA A 358 -14.57 -7.32 30.79
N GLN A 359 -15.60 -6.49 30.96
CA GLN A 359 -16.50 -6.61 32.12
C GLN A 359 -17.49 -7.79 32.05
N LYS A 360 -17.83 -8.29 30.84
CA LYS A 360 -18.78 -9.41 30.67
C LYS A 360 -18.13 -10.74 30.25
N GLY A 361 -16.85 -10.74 29.91
CA GLY A 361 -16.10 -11.91 29.45
C GLY A 361 -15.00 -11.52 28.46
N GLY A 362 -13.81 -12.09 28.59
CA GLY A 362 -12.61 -11.71 27.83
C GLY A 362 -11.98 -12.89 27.13
#